data_AF-A0A1J5FCN6-F1
#
_entry.id   AF-A0A1J5FCN6-F1
#
_cell.length_a   1.000
_cell.length_b   1.000
_cell.length_c   1.000
_cell.angle_alpha   90.00
_cell.angle_beta   90.00
_cell.angle_gamma   90.00
#
_symmetry.space_group_name_H-M   'P 1'
#
loop_
_entity.id
_entity.type
_entity.pdbx_description
1 polymer ?
#
loop_
_entity_poly.entity_id
_entity_poly.type
_entity_poly.pdbx_seq_one_letter_code
_entity_poly.pdbx_strand_id
1 'polypeptide(L)'
;MFKCHDKFENLEEELVDLQDVYKNSLQNEVLTIKKLNKESEKYKNISQNVYDLDGAEYVIFSKYMNKDFHDLEKFIFVDHTGKNVCTLSGRELNLYNMIEDCDNLREAKQC
;
A
#
# COMPACT_ATOMS: atom_id res chain seq x y z
N MET A 1 27.32 -3.28 14.35
CA MET A 1 26.41 -3.36 13.20
C MET A 1 25.03 -3.56 13.79
N PHE A 2 24.24 -2.49 13.92
CA PHE A 2 22.89 -2.60 14.48
C PHE A 2 22.01 -3.26 13.41
N LYS A 3 21.48 -4.46 13.68
CA LYS A 3 20.41 -5.02 12.85
C LYS A 3 19.23 -4.07 12.97
N CYS A 4 18.97 -3.29 11.91
CA CYS A 4 17.68 -2.62 11.81
C CYS A 4 16.64 -3.73 11.72
N HIS A 5 15.71 -3.74 12.67
CA HIS A 5 14.64 -4.72 12.75
C HIS A 5 13.74 -4.50 11.55
N ASP A 6 13.64 -5.47 10.66
CA ASP A 6 12.66 -5.46 9.58
C ASP A 6 11.26 -5.39 10.21
N LYS A 7 10.41 -4.49 9.74
CA LYS A 7 9.02 -4.39 10.19
C LYS A 7 8.23 -5.66 9.91
N PHE A 8 8.38 -6.25 8.74
CA PHE A 8 7.59 -7.40 8.28
C PHE A 8 8.50 -8.61 8.05
N GLU A 9 8.17 -9.74 8.68
CA GLU A 9 8.97 -10.97 8.62
C GLU A 9 8.84 -11.70 7.28
N ASN A 10 7.70 -11.55 6.59
CA ASN A 10 7.36 -12.31 5.37
C ASN A 10 7.09 -11.41 4.15
N LEU A 11 7.54 -10.15 4.17
CA LEU A 11 7.26 -9.21 3.08
C LEU A 11 7.80 -9.70 1.72
N GLU A 12 9.01 -10.26 1.72
CA GLU A 12 9.63 -10.79 0.50
C GLU A 12 9.01 -12.10 0.02
N GLU A 13 8.38 -12.85 0.92
CA GLU A 13 7.68 -14.10 0.60
C GLU A 13 6.30 -13.80 -0.01
N GLU A 14 5.57 -12.83 0.55
CA GLU A 14 4.23 -12.46 0.10
C GLU A 14 4.26 -11.56 -1.13
N LEU A 15 5.17 -10.59 -1.17
CA LEU A 15 5.26 -9.58 -2.24
C LEU A 15 6.57 -9.73 -3.01
N VAL A 16 6.73 -10.89 -3.64
CA VAL A 16 7.94 -11.30 -4.38
C VAL A 16 8.36 -10.28 -5.45
N ASP A 17 7.39 -9.73 -6.18
CA ASP A 17 7.60 -8.82 -7.31
C ASP A 17 7.64 -7.34 -6.90
N LEU A 18 7.52 -7.05 -5.59
CA LEU A 18 7.61 -5.68 -5.10
C LEU A 18 9.02 -5.14 -5.30
N GLN A 19 9.10 -3.93 -5.87
CA GLN A 19 10.39 -3.27 -6.10
C GLN A 19 11.13 -3.02 -4.79
N ASP A 20 12.45 -3.19 -4.82
CA ASP A 20 13.32 -3.06 -3.63
C ASP A 20 13.18 -1.71 -2.94
N VAL A 21 12.95 -0.63 -3.69
CA VAL A 21 12.70 0.69 -3.11
C VAL A 21 11.49 0.70 -2.18
N TYR A 22 10.41 0.00 -2.54
CA TYR A 22 9.21 -0.11 -1.72
C TYR A 22 9.41 -1.09 -0.58
N LYS A 23 10.04 -2.24 -0.82
CA LYS A 23 10.41 -3.19 0.25
C LYS A 23 11.19 -2.49 1.36
N ASN A 24 12.29 -1.82 1.00
CA ASN A 24 13.11 -1.06 1.94
C ASN A 24 12.32 0.03 2.65
N SER A 25 11.49 0.79 1.94
CA SER A 25 10.71 1.87 2.55
C SER A 25 9.64 1.36 3.52
N LEU A 26 9.03 0.21 3.25
CA LEU A 26 8.07 -0.45 4.14
C LEU A 26 8.76 -1.02 5.38
N GLN A 27 9.91 -1.68 5.20
CA GLN A 27 10.69 -2.23 6.31
C GLN A 27 11.20 -1.14 7.26
N ASN A 28 11.56 0.04 6.72
CA ASN A 28 11.99 1.20 7.50
C ASN A 28 10.84 2.12 7.97
N GLU A 29 9.57 1.70 7.79
CA GLU A 29 8.38 2.44 8.20
C GLU A 29 8.21 3.85 7.59
N VAL A 30 8.93 4.13 6.50
CA VAL A 30 8.82 5.36 5.71
C VAL A 30 7.50 5.37 4.95
N LEU A 31 7.16 4.21 4.38
CA LEU A 31 5.88 3.99 3.70
C LEU A 31 5.03 3.00 4.51
N THR A 32 3.75 3.00 4.22
CA THR A 32 2.76 2.08 4.78
C THR A 32 2.09 1.33 3.64
N ILE A 33 1.80 0.05 3.87
CA ILE A 33 1.01 -0.79 2.98
C ILE A 33 -0.30 -1.15 3.68
N LYS A 34 -1.38 -1.12 2.92
CA LYS A 34 -2.72 -1.55 3.34
C LYS A 34 -3.37 -2.39 2.25
N LYS A 35 -4.27 -3.27 2.65
CA LYS A 35 -5.07 -4.06 1.72
C LYS A 35 -6.27 -3.24 1.26
N LEU A 36 -6.70 -3.45 0.03
CA LEU A 36 -7.89 -2.81 -0.52
C LEU A 36 -9.14 -3.58 -0.10
N ASN A 37 -10.09 -2.88 0.52
CA ASN A 37 -11.40 -3.42 0.79
C ASN A 37 -12.24 -3.37 -0.50
N LYS A 38 -12.21 -4.48 -1.25
CA LYS A 38 -12.94 -4.66 -2.51
C LYS A 38 -14.46 -4.74 -2.33
N GLU A 39 -14.93 -5.00 -1.11
CA GLU A 39 -16.35 -5.04 -0.79
C GLU A 39 -16.96 -3.64 -0.61
N SER A 40 -16.13 -2.64 -0.29
CA SER A 40 -16.54 -1.26 -0.09
C SER A 40 -17.23 -0.68 -1.33
N GLU A 41 -18.35 0.01 -1.13
CA GLU A 41 -19.08 0.69 -2.22
C GLU A 41 -18.19 1.68 -2.95
N LYS A 42 -17.28 2.31 -2.22
CA LYS A 42 -16.34 3.29 -2.76
C LYS A 42 -15.33 2.64 -3.71
N TYR A 43 -14.77 1.48 -3.34
CA TYR A 43 -13.91 0.72 -4.26
C TYR A 43 -14.69 0.30 -5.51
N LYS A 44 -15.89 -0.27 -5.36
CA LYS A 44 -16.74 -0.68 -6.49
C LYS A 44 -17.07 0.48 -7.44
N ASN A 45 -17.36 1.67 -6.90
CA ASN A 45 -17.63 2.85 -7.70
C ASN A 45 -16.39 3.33 -8.46
N ILE A 46 -15.22 3.30 -7.82
CA ILE A 46 -13.99 3.79 -8.45
C ILE A 46 -13.43 2.77 -9.44
N SER A 47 -13.45 1.47 -9.14
CA SER A 47 -12.97 0.43 -10.05
C SER A 47 -13.76 0.38 -11.37
N GLN A 48 -15.01 0.84 -11.34
CA GLN A 48 -15.84 1.03 -12.55
C GLN A 48 -15.48 2.27 -13.38
N ASN A 49 -14.87 3.28 -12.76
CA ASN A 49 -14.58 4.57 -13.40
C ASN A 49 -13.09 4.79 -13.71
N VAL A 50 -12.20 4.10 -12.99
CA VAL A 50 -10.75 4.19 -13.11
C VAL A 50 -10.26 2.83 -13.58
N TYR A 51 -10.00 2.74 -14.89
CA TYR A 51 -9.42 1.55 -15.49
C TYR A 51 -8.09 1.22 -14.79
N ASP A 52 -7.91 -0.05 -14.47
CA ASP A 52 -6.74 -0.70 -13.85
C ASP A 52 -6.80 -0.95 -12.33
N LEU A 53 -7.76 -0.40 -11.57
CA LEU A 53 -7.82 -0.73 -10.13
C LEU A 53 -8.26 -2.15 -9.79
N ASP A 54 -8.91 -2.85 -10.73
CA ASP A 54 -9.44 -4.20 -10.54
C ASP A 54 -8.34 -5.24 -10.22
N GLY A 55 -7.15 -5.05 -10.81
CA GLY A 55 -5.98 -5.89 -10.56
C GLY A 55 -5.24 -5.59 -9.25
N ALA A 56 -5.56 -4.49 -8.57
CA ALA A 56 -4.89 -4.09 -7.35
C ALA A 56 -5.42 -4.87 -6.13
N GLU A 57 -4.52 -5.28 -5.25
CA GLU A 57 -4.84 -5.94 -3.97
C GLU A 57 -4.39 -5.06 -2.79
N TYR A 58 -3.28 -4.34 -2.96
CA TYR A 58 -2.71 -3.49 -1.93
C TYR A 58 -2.46 -2.07 -2.44
N VAL A 59 -2.33 -1.14 -1.48
CA VAL A 59 -1.90 0.23 -1.73
C VAL A 59 -0.76 0.61 -0.79
N ILE A 60 0.25 1.26 -1.36
CA ILE A 60 1.41 1.79 -0.66
C ILE A 60 1.35 3.33 -0.68
N PHE A 61 1.49 3.95 0.48
CA PHE A 61 1.37 5.40 0.66
C PHE A 61 2.13 5.91 1.89
N SER A 62 2.19 7.23 2.06
CA SER A 62 2.87 7.86 3.18
C SER A 62 1.89 8.25 4.28
N LYS A 63 1.93 7.57 5.44
CA LYS A 63 1.04 7.86 6.57
C LYS A 63 1.24 9.25 7.20
N TYR A 64 2.30 9.97 6.85
CA TYR A 64 2.69 11.24 7.46
C TYR A 64 2.38 12.46 6.60
N MET A 65 1.62 12.32 5.50
CA MET A 65 1.31 13.45 4.62
C MET A 65 0.38 14.45 5.32
N ASN A 66 0.79 15.72 5.37
CA ASN A 66 -0.06 16.79 5.89
C ASN A 66 -1.29 16.98 4.99
N LYS A 67 -2.44 17.28 5.60
CA LYS A 67 -3.74 17.52 4.94
C LYS A 67 -3.66 18.54 3.82
N ASP A 68 -2.86 19.59 4.00
CA ASP A 68 -2.64 20.64 3.00
C ASP A 68 -2.01 20.11 1.70
N PHE A 69 -1.42 18.91 1.74
CA PHE A 69 -0.76 18.26 0.61
C PHE A 69 -1.37 16.90 0.26
N HIS A 70 -2.55 16.55 0.78
CA HIS A 70 -3.21 15.29 0.45
C HIS A 70 -3.44 15.14 -1.06
N ASP A 71 -3.78 16.23 -1.74
CA ASP A 71 -3.87 16.30 -3.19
C ASP A 71 -2.60 15.84 -3.94
N LEU A 72 -1.43 16.06 -3.35
CA LEU A 72 -0.13 15.71 -3.93
C LEU A 72 0.35 14.33 -3.46
N GLU A 73 -0.36 13.70 -2.53
CA GLU A 73 -0.06 12.37 -2.07
C GLU A 73 -0.17 11.38 -3.23
N LYS A 74 0.80 10.47 -3.33
CA LYS A 74 0.80 9.41 -4.33
C LYS A 74 0.46 8.09 -3.69
N PHE A 75 -0.50 7.41 -4.29
CA PHE A 75 -0.96 6.08 -3.93
C PHE A 75 -0.49 5.11 -4.98
N ILE A 76 0.37 4.18 -4.55
CA ILE A 76 0.95 3.16 -5.42
C ILE A 76 0.14 1.89 -5.22
N PHE A 77 -0.64 1.52 -6.23
CA PHE A 77 -1.46 0.32 -6.21
C PHE A 77 -0.65 -0.85 -6.76
N VAL A 78 -0.65 -1.96 -6.02
CA VAL A 78 0.06 -3.17 -6.40
C VAL A 78 -0.88 -4.36 -6.35
N ASP A 79 -0.61 -5.37 -7.17
CA ASP A 79 -1.36 -6.63 -7.15
C ASP A 79 -0.93 -7.52 -5.98
N HIS A 80 -1.48 -8.73 -5.93
CA HIS A 80 -1.23 -9.70 -4.88
C HIS A 80 0.25 -10.15 -4.79
N THR A 81 1.08 -10.00 -5.84
CA THR A 81 2.51 -10.35 -5.80
C THR A 81 3.40 -9.13 -5.53
N GLY A 82 2.81 -7.93 -5.47
CA GLY A 82 3.53 -6.67 -5.25
C GLY A 82 3.92 -5.95 -6.55
N LYS A 83 3.48 -6.44 -7.72
CA LYS A 83 3.73 -5.77 -8.99
C LYS A 83 2.88 -4.50 -9.09
N ASN A 84 3.47 -3.43 -9.61
CA ASN A 84 2.75 -2.17 -9.83
C ASN A 84 1.60 -2.37 -10.82
N VAL A 85 0.41 -1.96 -10.38
CA VAL A 85 -0.81 -1.96 -11.18
C VAL A 85 -1.04 -0.54 -11.72
N CYS A 86 -1.14 0.44 -10.83
CA CYS A 86 -1.25 1.84 -11.21
C CYS A 86 -0.74 2.77 -10.09
N THR A 87 -0.65 4.06 -10.41
CA THR A 87 -0.35 5.10 -9.43
C THR A 87 -1.36 6.22 -9.58
N LEU A 88 -2.03 6.57 -8.49
CA LEU A 88 -3.01 7.67 -8.45
C LEU A 88 -2.56 8.71 -7.43
N SER A 89 -3.08 9.93 -7.57
CA SER A 89 -2.89 11.01 -6.62
C SER A 89 -4.10 11.20 -5.70
N GLY A 90 -3.92 11.91 -4.59
CA GLY A 90 -5.01 12.32 -3.72
C GLY A 90 -6.07 13.21 -4.37
N ARG A 91 -5.74 13.87 -5.49
CA ARG A 91 -6.72 14.58 -6.33
C ARG A 91 -7.65 13.64 -7.09
N GLU A 92 -7.15 12.47 -7.46
CA GLU A 92 -7.89 11.48 -8.25
C GLU A 92 -8.71 10.56 -7.34
N LEU A 93 -8.19 10.30 -6.14
CA LEU A 93 -8.75 9.30 -5.25
C LEU A 93 -8.58 9.70 -3.79
N ASN A 94 -9.60 9.44 -2.98
CA ASN A 94 -9.47 9.46 -1.52
C ASN A 94 -9.46 8.01 -1.00
N LEU A 95 -8.41 7.57 -0.29
CA LEU A 95 -8.30 6.19 0.23
C LEU A 95 -9.20 5.88 1.43
N TYR A 96 -9.79 6.89 2.08
CA TYR A 96 -10.58 6.69 3.30
C TYR A 96 -11.77 5.75 3.04
N ASN A 97 -11.98 4.78 3.92
CA ASN A 97 -12.97 3.69 3.81
C ASN A 97 -12.76 2.70 2.66
N MET A 98 -11.58 2.67 2.02
CA MET A 98 -11.23 1.69 0.99
C MET A 98 -10.07 0.78 1.38
N ILE A 99 -9.48 1.00 2.55
CA ILE A 99 -8.25 0.34 2.97
C ILE A 99 -8.44 -0.34 4.32
N GLU A 100 -7.78 -1.47 4.51
CA GLU A 100 -7.78 -2.28 5.72
C GLU A 100 -6.39 -2.82 6.02
N ASP A 101 -6.20 -3.37 7.22
CA ASP A 101 -4.94 -3.97 7.61
C ASP A 101 -4.61 -5.19 6.75
N CYS A 102 -3.33 -5.44 6.49
CA CYS A 102 -2.90 -6.60 5.71
C CYS A 102 -2.85 -7.83 6.64
N ASP A 103 -3.85 -8.70 6.57
CA ASP A 103 -3.91 -9.91 7.40
C ASP A 103 -2.77 -10.91 7.13
N ASN A 104 -2.19 -10.87 5.92
CA ASN A 104 -1.12 -11.77 5.50
C ASN A 104 0.29 -11.28 5.86
N LEU A 105 0.47 -9.98 6.15
CA LEU A 105 1.78 -9.43 6.49
C LEU A 105 2.02 -9.51 8.00
N ARG A 106 3.03 -10.28 8.39
CA ARG A 106 3.39 -10.51 9.79
C ARG A 106 4.41 -9.47 10.25
N GLU A 107 4.01 -8.62 11.19
CA GLU A 107 4.94 -7.71 11.83
C GLU A 107 5.92 -8.49 12.73
N ALA A 108 7.20 -8.14 12.64
CA ALA A 108 8.22 -8.68 13.51
C ALA A 108 7.95 -8.24 14.94
N LYS A 109 8.09 -9.16 15.90
CA LYS A 109 7.99 -8.80 17.31
C LYS A 109 9.08 -7.77 17.62
N GLN A 110 8.68 -6.59 18.11
CA GLN A 110 9.61 -5.60 18.65
C GLN A 110 10.52 -6.29 19.69
N CYS A 111 11.83 -6.23 19.47
CA CYS A 111 12.82 -6.60 20.47
C CYS A 111 12.99 -5.50 21.52
#